data_AF-A0A1C9WB89-F1
#
_entry.id   AF-A0A1C9WB89-F1
#
_cell.length_a   1.000
_cell.length_b   1.000
_cell.length_c   1.000
_cell.angle_alpha   90.00
_cell.angle_beta   90.00
_cell.angle_gamma   90.00
#
_symmetry.space_group_name_H-M   'P 1'
#
loop_
_entity.id
_entity.type
_entity.pdbx_description
1 polymer ?
#
loop_
_entity_poly.entity_id
_entity_poly.type
_entity_poly.pdbx_seq_one_letter_code
_entity_poly.pdbx_strand_id
1 'polypeptide(L)'
;MKNIVAQLIICGVMTIFLGVALYYAELFDHYSEDNIYRGHYAAGFEMSSFIPCDKNGYWWVSTDEKSALYKEYERVSDEYEPVYMELVGTLSERGYYGHFGVSERELIVLEVLSLGAKTGSCEL
;
A
#
# COMPACT_ATOMS: atom_id res chain seq x y z
N MET A 1 -30.15 -21.81 36.63
CA MET A 1 -29.85 -20.39 36.32
C MET A 1 -28.35 -20.06 36.34
N LYS A 2 -27.59 -20.32 37.42
CA LYS A 2 -26.15 -19.99 37.49
C LYS A 2 -25.30 -20.53 36.32
N ASN A 3 -25.52 -21.79 35.90
CA ASN A 3 -24.79 -22.39 34.79
C ASN A 3 -25.11 -21.76 33.43
N ILE A 4 -26.33 -21.28 33.22
CA ILE A 4 -26.75 -20.64 31.97
C ILE A 4 -26.07 -19.27 31.84
N VAL A 5 -26.02 -18.50 32.93
CA VAL A 5 -25.35 -17.18 32.96
C VAL A 5 -23.84 -17.34 32.70
N ALA A 6 -23.21 -18.34 33.31
CA ALA A 6 -21.79 -18.63 33.06
C ALA A 6 -21.52 -19.03 31.60
N GLN A 7 -22.36 -19.88 31.00
CA GLN A 7 -22.24 -20.28 29.60
C GLN A 7 -22.32 -19.08 28.64
N LEU A 8 -23.25 -18.15 28.89
CA LEU A 8 -23.42 -16.94 28.07
C LEU A 8 -22.20 -16.01 28.16
N ILE A 9 -21.62 -15.86 29.36
CA ILE A 9 -20.38 -15.06 29.54
C ILE A 9 -19.23 -15.69 28.77
N ILE A 10 -19.04 -17.01 28.86
CA ILE A 10 -17.96 -17.71 28.14
C ILE A 10 -18.14 -17.55 26.62
N CYS A 11 -19.34 -17.77 26.10
CA CYS A 11 -19.60 -17.58 24.67
C CYS A 11 -19.33 -16.15 24.22
N GLY A 12 -19.74 -15.14 25.00
CA GLY A 12 -19.51 -13.73 24.69
C GLY A 12 -18.02 -13.37 24.69
N VAL A 13 -17.26 -13.89 25.65
CA VAL A 13 -15.81 -13.68 25.71
C VAL A 13 -15.11 -14.36 24.53
N MET A 14 -15.49 -15.59 24.19
CA MET A 14 -14.92 -16.30 23.04
C MET A 14 -15.20 -15.60 21.71
N THR A 15 -16.41 -15.06 21.50
CA THR A 15 -16.71 -14.31 20.27
C THR A 15 -15.92 -13.01 20.18
N ILE A 16 -15.70 -12.32 21.30
CA ILE A 16 -14.82 -11.14 21.33
C ILE A 16 -13.40 -11.54 20.94
N PHE A 17 -12.83 -12.58 21.56
CA PHE A 17 -11.48 -13.03 21.24
C PHE A 17 -11.33 -13.45 19.78
N LEU A 18 -12.32 -14.14 19.23
CA LEU A 18 -12.32 -14.52 17.81
C LEU A 18 -12.36 -13.29 16.90
N GLY A 19 -13.24 -12.33 17.19
CA GLY A 19 -13.33 -11.08 16.42
C GLY A 19 -12.02 -10.29 16.45
N VAL A 20 -11.39 -10.19 17.62
CA VAL A 20 -10.08 -9.55 17.78
C VAL A 20 -9.01 -10.31 16.99
N ALA A 21 -8.97 -11.63 17.06
CA ALA A 21 -8.00 -12.45 16.33
C ALA A 21 -8.13 -12.29 14.81
N LEU A 22 -9.36 -12.26 14.27
CA LEU A 22 -9.62 -12.04 12.85
C LEU A 22 -9.19 -10.64 12.41
N TYR A 23 -9.51 -9.62 13.21
CA TYR A 23 -9.07 -8.24 12.94
C TYR A 23 -7.53 -8.14 12.87
N TYR A 24 -6.82 -8.74 13.82
CA TYR A 24 -5.35 -8.73 13.79
C TYR A 24 -4.77 -9.57 12.65
N ALA A 25 -5.44 -10.64 12.22
CA ALA A 25 -5.00 -11.42 11.08
C ALA A 25 -5.08 -10.60 9.78
N GLU A 26 -6.18 -9.87 9.56
CA GLU A 26 -6.32 -8.96 8.41
C GLU A 26 -5.30 -7.83 8.45
N LEU A 27 -5.09 -7.24 9.64
CA LEU A 27 -4.10 -6.19 9.82
C LEU A 27 -2.68 -6.68 9.52
N PHE A 28 -2.34 -7.89 9.97
CA PHE A 28 -1.01 -8.47 9.75
C PHE A 28 -0.77 -8.81 8.28
N ASP A 29 -1.77 -9.31 7.57
CA ASP A 29 -1.70 -9.56 6.13
C ASP A 29 -1.49 -8.25 5.34
N HIS A 30 -2.24 -7.20 5.71
CA HIS A 30 -2.14 -5.88 5.11
C HIS A 30 -0.74 -5.28 5.23
N TYR A 31 -0.13 -5.34 6.42
CA TYR A 31 1.21 -4.83 6.69
C TYR A 31 2.33 -5.87 6.54
N SER A 32 2.08 -6.96 5.81
CA SER A 32 3.14 -7.93 5.52
C SER A 32 4.23 -7.30 4.63
N GLU A 33 5.48 -7.72 4.83
CA GLU A 33 6.63 -7.21 4.05
C GLU A 33 6.45 -7.42 2.53
N ASP A 34 5.69 -8.43 2.12
CA ASP A 34 5.39 -8.70 0.70
C ASP A 34 4.50 -7.63 0.06
N ASN A 35 3.76 -6.87 0.88
CA ASN A 35 2.89 -5.78 0.46
C ASN A 35 3.55 -4.40 0.61
N ILE A 36 4.76 -4.32 1.15
CA ILE A 36 5.52 -3.08 1.30
C ILE A 36 6.46 -2.89 0.11
N TYR A 37 6.32 -1.76 -0.57
CA TYR A 37 7.11 -1.41 -1.73
C TYR A 37 7.92 -0.15 -1.46
N ARG A 38 9.20 -0.20 -1.82
CA ARG A 38 10.14 0.92 -1.74
C ARG A 38 10.63 1.24 -3.14
N GLY A 39 10.70 2.52 -3.47
CA GLY A 39 11.06 2.94 -4.82
C GLY A 39 10.89 4.42 -5.05
N HIS A 40 10.96 4.81 -6.31
CA HIS A 40 10.83 6.18 -6.75
C HIS A 40 9.52 6.38 -7.48
N TYR A 41 8.71 7.30 -6.99
CA TYR A 41 7.45 7.70 -7.60
C TYR A 41 7.59 9.03 -8.31
N ALA A 42 7.09 9.10 -9.54
CA ALA A 42 6.96 10.35 -10.29
C ALA A 42 5.57 10.42 -10.92
N ALA A 43 4.95 11.60 -10.86
CA ALA A 43 3.63 11.84 -11.40
C ALA A 43 3.55 13.14 -12.19
N GLY A 44 2.65 13.15 -13.17
CA GLY A 44 2.33 14.29 -14.00
C GLY A 44 1.18 13.98 -14.96
N PHE A 45 0.96 14.86 -15.95
CA PHE A 45 -0.04 14.65 -16.98
C PHE A 45 0.14 13.30 -17.68
N GLU A 46 -0.88 12.44 -17.56
CA GLU A 46 -0.90 11.08 -18.11
C GLU A 46 0.26 10.17 -17.65
N MET A 47 0.94 10.54 -16.55
CA MET A 47 2.05 9.79 -15.99
C MET A 47 1.83 9.55 -14.50
N SER A 48 1.88 8.28 -14.10
CA SER A 48 1.85 7.88 -12.70
C SER A 48 2.73 6.65 -12.57
N SER A 49 3.94 6.84 -12.08
CA SER A 49 5.01 5.86 -12.26
C SER A 49 5.76 5.53 -11.01
N PHE A 50 6.16 4.27 -10.89
CA PHE A 50 6.94 3.76 -9.77
C PHE A 50 8.07 2.85 -10.26
N ILE A 51 9.27 3.16 -9.81
CA ILE A 51 10.48 2.35 -10.04
C ILE A 51 10.87 1.72 -8.70
N PRO A 52 10.66 0.41 -8.51
CA PRO A 52 11.01 -0.27 -7.27
C PRO A 52 12.52 -0.35 -7.06
N CYS A 53 12.98 -0.32 -5.80
CA CYS A 53 14.40 -0.40 -5.46
C CYS A 53 15.02 -1.77 -5.78
N ASP A 54 14.40 -2.86 -5.34
CA ASP A 54 14.98 -4.22 -5.37
C ASP A 54 14.52 -5.05 -6.58
N LYS A 55 13.79 -4.41 -7.50
CA LYS A 55 13.19 -5.08 -8.66
C LYS A 55 13.51 -4.25 -9.89
N ASN A 56 13.72 -4.91 -11.01
CA ASN A 56 13.75 -4.22 -12.30
C ASN A 56 12.31 -4.05 -12.76
N GLY A 57 11.93 -2.84 -13.18
CA GLY A 57 10.60 -2.60 -13.71
C GLY A 57 10.19 -1.14 -13.68
N TYR A 58 9.16 -0.83 -14.45
CA TYR A 58 8.45 0.43 -14.42
C TYR A 58 6.97 0.10 -14.27
N TRP A 59 6.38 0.54 -13.17
CA TRP A 59 5.02 0.18 -12.78
C TRP A 59 4.13 1.41 -12.82
N TRP A 60 2.91 1.21 -13.29
CA TRP A 60 1.88 2.23 -13.24
C TRP A 60 1.34 2.31 -11.81
N VAL A 61 1.19 3.51 -11.27
CA VAL A 61 0.61 3.70 -9.94
C VAL A 61 -0.84 4.12 -10.08
N SER A 62 -1.70 3.33 -9.45
CA SER A 62 -3.12 3.65 -9.30
C SER A 62 -3.40 3.88 -7.82
N THR A 63 -4.31 4.79 -7.53
CA THR A 63 -4.75 5.06 -6.17
C THR A 63 -6.24 4.84 -6.06
N ASP A 64 -6.72 4.49 -4.88
CA ASP A 64 -8.15 4.61 -4.63
C ASP A 64 -8.57 6.09 -4.62
N GLU A 65 -9.87 6.36 -4.70
CA GLU A 65 -10.41 7.74 -4.68
C GLU A 65 -10.13 8.47 -3.35
N LYS A 66 -9.72 7.74 -2.31
CA LYS A 66 -9.47 8.27 -0.95
C LYS A 66 -8.01 8.62 -0.71
N SER A 67 -7.11 8.16 -1.58
CA SER A 67 -5.68 8.33 -1.42
C SER A 67 -5.28 9.80 -1.50
N ALA A 68 -4.48 10.23 -0.52
CA ALA A 68 -3.86 11.55 -0.51
C ALA A 68 -2.58 11.61 -1.35
N LEU A 69 -2.17 10.52 -2.01
CA LEU A 69 -0.85 10.38 -2.64
C LEU A 69 -0.51 11.55 -3.57
N TYR A 70 -1.38 11.86 -4.53
CA TYR A 70 -1.10 12.89 -5.52
C TYR A 70 -0.92 14.27 -4.87
N LYS A 71 -1.77 14.61 -3.89
CA LYS A 71 -1.66 15.88 -3.14
C LYS A 71 -0.39 15.94 -2.29
N GLU A 72 0.00 14.83 -1.67
CA GLU A 72 1.24 14.76 -0.90
C GLU A 72 2.48 14.85 -1.79
N TYR A 73 2.43 14.27 -2.99
CA TYR A 73 3.48 14.39 -4.00
C TYR A 73 3.67 15.84 -4.46
N GLU A 74 2.59 16.53 -4.85
CA GLU A 74 2.64 17.95 -5.25
C GLU A 74 3.18 18.88 -4.14
N ARG A 75 3.09 18.46 -2.87
CA ARG A 75 3.61 19.23 -1.74
C ARG A 75 5.13 19.12 -1.60
N VAL A 76 5.74 18.05 -2.09
CA VAL A 76 7.15 17.72 -1.81
C VAL A 76 8.02 17.65 -3.05
N SER A 77 7.43 17.69 -4.25
CA SER A 77 8.14 17.58 -5.52
C SER A 77 7.44 18.36 -6.62
N ASP A 78 8.22 18.71 -7.64
CA ASP A 78 7.69 19.21 -8.90
C ASP A 78 7.11 18.05 -9.74
N GLU A 79 6.30 18.40 -10.73
CA GLU A 79 5.76 17.43 -11.69
C GLU A 79 6.91 16.67 -12.38
N TYR A 80 6.73 15.37 -12.59
CA TYR A 80 7.73 14.45 -13.18
C TYR A 80 9.01 14.21 -12.38
N GLU A 81 9.27 14.94 -11.31
CA GLU A 81 10.47 14.76 -10.48
C GLU A 81 10.33 13.56 -9.52
N PRO A 82 11.19 12.53 -9.63
CA PRO A 82 11.05 11.31 -8.86
C PRO A 82 11.34 11.53 -7.37
N VAL A 83 10.45 11.00 -6.53
CA VAL A 83 10.55 11.06 -5.08
C VAL A 83 10.64 9.65 -4.52
N TYR A 84 11.60 9.42 -3.63
CA TYR A 84 11.64 8.19 -2.86
C TYR A 84 10.38 8.04 -1.99
N MET A 85 9.78 6.87 -2.03
CA MET A 85 8.56 6.54 -1.30
C MET A 85 8.61 5.12 -0.76
N GLU A 86 8.00 4.95 0.41
CA GLU A 86 7.63 3.65 0.95
C GLU A 86 6.11 3.59 1.07
N LEU A 87 5.50 2.51 0.59
CA LEU A 87 4.05 2.40 0.51
C LEU A 87 3.59 0.95 0.71
N VAL A 88 2.35 0.78 1.14
CA VAL A 88 1.63 -0.50 1.12
C VAL A 88 0.75 -0.52 -0.12
N GLY A 89 0.80 -1.62 -0.87
CA GLY A 89 0.00 -1.75 -2.08
C GLY A 89 -0.22 -3.17 -2.55
N THR A 90 -1.05 -3.31 -3.57
CA THR A 90 -1.26 -4.57 -4.28
C THR A 90 -0.64 -4.48 -5.66
N LEU A 91 0.31 -5.34 -5.96
CA LEU A 91 0.95 -5.42 -7.27
C LEU A 91 0.19 -6.38 -8.18
N SER A 92 -0.16 -5.93 -9.37
CA SER A 92 -0.83 -6.75 -10.38
C SER A 92 0.09 -7.86 -10.92
N GLU A 93 -0.50 -8.81 -11.65
CA GLU A 93 0.24 -9.66 -12.58
C GLU A 93 0.92 -8.82 -13.69
N ARG A 94 1.83 -9.42 -14.45
CA ARG A 94 2.45 -8.74 -15.59
C ARG A 94 1.43 -8.48 -16.71
N GLY A 95 1.52 -7.31 -17.33
CA GLY A 95 0.62 -6.87 -18.38
C GLY A 95 1.04 -5.54 -19.01
N TYR A 96 0.06 -4.75 -19.43
CA TYR A 96 0.25 -3.44 -20.05
C TYR A 96 -0.67 -2.45 -19.34
N TYR A 97 -0.07 -1.52 -18.59
CA TYR A 97 -0.80 -0.59 -17.73
C TYR A 97 -0.43 0.88 -18.01
N GLY A 98 -1.31 1.79 -17.57
CA GLY A 98 -1.23 3.22 -17.86
C GLY A 98 -1.82 3.62 -19.21
N HIS A 99 -1.86 4.92 -19.51
CA HIS A 99 -2.52 5.48 -20.69
C HIS A 99 -2.04 4.87 -22.02
N PHE A 100 -0.76 4.51 -22.13
CA PHE A 100 -0.16 3.89 -23.33
C PHE A 100 0.21 2.41 -23.16
N GLY A 101 -0.15 1.79 -22.04
CA GLY A 101 0.22 0.39 -21.76
C GLY A 101 1.73 0.17 -21.63
N VAL A 102 2.51 1.20 -21.29
CA VAL A 102 3.98 1.12 -21.24
C VAL A 102 4.52 0.46 -19.97
N SER A 103 3.70 0.40 -18.92
CA SER A 103 4.10 -0.18 -17.63
C SER A 103 3.82 -1.68 -17.61
N GLU A 104 4.80 -2.46 -17.15
CA GLU A 104 4.68 -3.93 -17.14
C GLU A 104 3.78 -4.46 -16.02
N ARG A 105 3.46 -3.62 -15.03
CA ARG A 105 2.59 -3.91 -13.89
C ARG A 105 1.88 -2.65 -13.42
N GLU A 106 0.82 -2.82 -12.65
CA GLU A 106 0.13 -1.80 -11.90
C GLU A 106 0.30 -2.05 -10.40
N LEU A 107 0.59 -0.98 -9.66
CA LEU A 107 0.66 -0.95 -8.21
C LEU A 107 -0.51 -0.11 -7.69
N ILE A 108 -1.48 -0.77 -7.06
CA ILE A 108 -2.60 -0.11 -6.42
C ILE A 108 -2.17 0.28 -5.01
N VAL A 109 -2.01 1.58 -4.76
CA VAL A 109 -1.57 2.12 -3.47
C VAL A 109 -2.72 2.09 -2.48
N LEU A 110 -2.50 1.42 -1.35
CA LEU A 110 -3.44 1.34 -0.23
C LEU A 110 -3.07 2.36 0.85
N GLU A 111 -1.78 2.53 1.12
CA GLU A 111 -1.28 3.47 2.14
C GLU A 111 0.12 3.98 1.76
N VAL A 112 0.39 5.27 2.00
CA VAL A 112 1.73 5.86 1.88
C VAL A 112 2.38 5.89 3.26
N LEU A 113 3.45 5.12 3.46
CA LEU A 113 4.17 5.04 4.74
C LEU A 113 5.17 6.19 4.89
N SER A 114 5.87 6.54 3.81
CA SER A 114 6.78 7.68 3.79
C SER A 114 6.94 8.26 2.39
N LEU A 115 7.20 9.57 2.31
CA LEU A 115 7.44 10.29 1.07
C LEU A 115 8.54 11.34 1.29
N GLY A 116 9.56 11.35 0.43
CA GLY A 116 10.62 12.37 0.45
C GLY A 116 11.74 12.15 1.47
N ALA A 117 11.85 10.96 2.06
CA ALA A 117 12.93 10.63 2.99
C ALA A 117 14.24 10.30 2.24
N LYS A 118 15.36 10.94 2.62
CA LYS A 118 16.73 10.58 2.19
C LYS A 118 17.28 9.31 2.84
N THR A 119 16.76 8.93 4.01
CA THR A 119 17.23 7.75 4.75
C THR A 119 16.61 6.50 4.16
N GLY A 120 17.43 5.65 3.54
CA GLY A 120 16.98 4.43 2.87
C GLY A 120 16.69 4.59 1.37
N SER A 121 16.92 5.79 0.80
CA SER A 121 16.75 6.00 -0.64
C SER A 121 17.70 5.09 -1.42
N CYS A 122 17.15 4.14 -2.17
CA CYS A 122 17.92 3.45 -3.21
C CYS A 122 18.38 4.45 -4.27
N GLU A 123 19.43 4.13 -5.01
CA GLU A 123 19.83 4.94 -6.16
C GLU A 123 18.81 4.75 -7.30
N LEU A 124 18.55 5.82 -8.05
CA LEU A 124 17.72 5.83 -9.27
C LEU A 124 18.47 5.26 -10.46
#